data_AF-A0A351Z6Q5-F1
#
_entry.id   AF-A0A351Z6Q5-F1
#
_cell.length_a   1.000
_cell.length_b   1.000
_cell.length_c   1.000
_cell.angle_alpha   90.00
_cell.angle_beta   90.00
_cell.angle_gamma   90.00
#
_symmetry.space_group_name_H-M   'P 1'
#
loop_
_entity.id
_entity.type
_entity.pdbx_description
1 polymer ?
#
loop_
_entity_poly.entity_id
_entity_poly.type
_entity_poly.pdbx_seq_one_letter_code
_entity_poly.pdbx_strand_id
1 'polypeptide(L)'
;MKYTVIIQRPEYATDDFGYDTFTAHVDEPSVEAAAHAGKVQAIDADSTSVGHYLINDDNALSDYCVLAIFKGHIEAEPYQYEAR
;
A
#
# COMPACT_ATOMS: atom_id res chain seq x y z
N MET A 1 5.61 -14.67 -5.51
CA MET A 1 6.52 -13.84 -6.33
C MET A 1 6.54 -12.45 -5.72
N LYS A 2 7.71 -11.82 -5.66
CA LYS A 2 7.84 -10.47 -5.09
C LYS A 2 7.27 -9.41 -6.03
N TYR A 3 6.47 -8.49 -5.49
CA TYR A 3 5.96 -7.32 -6.20
C TYR A 3 6.06 -6.06 -5.34
N THR A 4 6.24 -4.91 -5.99
CA THR A 4 5.99 -3.60 -5.39
C THR A 4 4.71 -3.05 -5.97
N VAL A 5 3.79 -2.62 -5.11
CA VAL A 5 2.49 -2.07 -5.49
C VAL A 5 2.42 -0.62 -5.00
N ILE A 6 2.13 0.31 -5.90
CA ILE A 6 1.91 1.71 -5.57
C ILE A 6 0.41 1.96 -5.54
N ILE A 7 -0.10 2.45 -4.43
CA ILE A 7 -1.53 2.59 -4.16
C ILE A 7 -1.80 4.04 -3.84
N GLN A 8 -2.79 4.63 -4.51
CA GLN A 8 -3.34 5.92 -4.15
C GLN A 8 -4.36 5.71 -3.03
N ARG A 9 -4.13 6.40 -1.91
CA ARG A 9 -5.05 6.38 -0.78
C ARG A 9 -6.19 7.39 -1.02
N PRO A 10 -7.43 7.07 -0.65
CA PRO A 10 -8.52 8.02 -0.70
C PRO A 10 -8.34 9.10 0.38
N GLU A 11 -8.50 10.37 0.03
CA GLU A 11 -8.49 11.48 0.99
C GLU A 11 -9.91 12.01 1.16
N TYR A 12 -10.52 11.74 2.33
CA TYR A 12 -11.92 12.09 2.59
C TYR A 12 -12.11 13.43 3.30
N ALA A 13 -11.03 14.18 3.58
CA ALA A 13 -11.05 15.34 4.48
C ALA A 13 -10.82 16.70 3.82
N THR A 14 -10.32 16.78 2.58
CA THR A 14 -9.96 18.06 1.94
C THR A 14 -10.41 18.15 0.48
N ASP A 15 -11.02 19.29 0.11
CA ASP A 15 -11.43 19.62 -1.27
C ASP A 15 -10.25 19.76 -2.25
N ASP A 16 -9.03 19.85 -1.72
CA ASP A 16 -7.79 19.77 -2.47
C ASP A 16 -7.25 18.33 -2.34
N PHE A 17 -7.31 17.58 -3.45
CA PHE A 17 -6.83 16.21 -3.56
C PHE A 17 -5.31 16.13 -3.31
N GLY A 18 -4.91 15.89 -2.07
CA GLY A 18 -3.59 15.41 -1.70
C GLY A 18 -3.48 13.95 -2.10
N TYR A 19 -2.84 13.70 -3.25
CA TYR A 19 -2.59 12.35 -3.76
C TYR A 19 -1.54 11.62 -2.92
N ASP A 20 -1.89 11.24 -1.70
CA ASP A 20 -1.02 10.42 -0.87
C ASP A 20 -0.93 9.00 -1.45
N THR A 21 0.27 8.45 -1.46
CA THR A 21 0.55 7.12 -2.01
C THR A 21 1.16 6.22 -0.96
N PHE A 22 0.68 4.99 -0.92
CA PHE A 22 1.23 3.91 -0.13
C PHE A 22 2.02 2.97 -1.03
N THR A 23 3.20 2.56 -0.59
CA THR A 23 4.03 1.57 -1.29
C THR A 23 4.00 0.27 -0.51
N ALA A 24 3.39 -0.77 -1.09
CA ALA A 24 3.35 -2.10 -0.51
C ALA A 24 4.40 -3.01 -1.18
N HIS A 25 5.11 -3.79 -0.36
CA HIS A 25 5.98 -4.87 -0.81
C HIS A 25 5.34 -6.20 -0.43
N VAL A 26 4.95 -6.98 -1.42
CA VAL A 26 4.15 -8.21 -1.23
C VAL A 26 4.78 -9.41 -1.92
N ASP A 27 4.54 -10.60 -1.39
CA ASP A 27 4.96 -11.87 -2.00
C ASP A 27 3.74 -12.73 -2.34
N GLU A 28 3.27 -12.61 -3.59
CA GLU A 28 1.99 -13.17 -4.04
C GLU A 28 2.14 -13.99 -5.33
N PRO A 29 1.24 -14.96 -5.61
CA PRO A 29 1.38 -15.84 -6.76
C PRO A 29 1.09 -15.16 -8.11
N SER A 30 0.36 -14.04 -8.13
CA SER A 30 -0.03 -13.32 -9.35
C SER A 30 -0.07 -11.81 -9.15
N VAL A 31 -0.22 -11.06 -10.25
CA VAL A 31 -0.35 -9.60 -10.24
C VAL A 31 -1.67 -9.18 -9.57
N GLU A 32 -2.74 -9.91 -9.79
CA GLU A 32 -4.06 -9.66 -9.19
C GLU A 32 -4.04 -9.89 -7.68
N ALA A 33 -3.40 -10.98 -7.23
CA ALA A 33 -3.21 -11.25 -5.81
C ALA A 33 -2.32 -10.18 -5.16
N ALA A 34 -1.27 -9.73 -5.85
CA ALA A 34 -0.41 -8.63 -5.39
C ALA A 34 -1.19 -7.31 -5.26
N ALA A 35 -2.03 -6.97 -6.24
CA ALA A 35 -2.88 -5.79 -6.20
C ALA A 35 -3.81 -5.80 -4.97
N HIS A 36 -4.46 -6.95 -4.73
CA HIS A 36 -5.34 -7.14 -3.58
C HIS A 36 -4.56 -7.02 -2.26
N ALA A 37 -3.48 -7.77 -2.10
CA ALA A 37 -2.65 -7.76 -0.89
C ALA A 37 -2.08 -6.37 -0.60
N GLY A 38 -1.67 -5.63 -1.63
CA GLY A 38 -1.20 -4.25 -1.48
C GLY A 38 -2.28 -3.34 -0.90
N LYS A 39 -3.51 -3.39 -1.43
CA LYS A 39 -4.63 -2.58 -0.92
C LYS A 39 -4.95 -2.90 0.54
N VAL A 40 -4.92 -4.18 0.91
CA VAL A 40 -5.13 -4.61 2.31
C VAL A 40 -4.07 -3.98 3.22
N GLN A 41 -2.78 -4.02 2.85
CA GLN A 41 -1.73 -3.37 3.64
C GLN A 41 -1.91 -1.85 3.75
N ALA A 42 -2.37 -1.18 2.69
CA ALA A 42 -2.63 0.26 2.72
C ALA A 42 -3.79 0.61 3.69
N ILE A 43 -4.87 -0.17 3.67
CA ILE A 43 -5.99 -0.04 4.62
C ILE A 43 -5.51 -0.29 6.06
N ASP A 44 -4.72 -1.33 6.28
CA ASP A 44 -4.18 -1.65 7.60
C ASP A 44 -3.33 -0.49 8.13
N ALA A 45 -2.45 0.08 7.30
CA ALA A 45 -1.62 1.24 7.66
C ALA A 45 -2.47 2.47 8.03
N ASP A 46 -3.53 2.76 7.29
CA ASP A 46 -4.44 3.88 7.57
C ASP A 46 -5.28 3.64 8.83
N SER A 47 -5.73 2.40 9.05
CA SER A 47 -6.54 2.02 10.22
C SER A 47 -5.82 2.23 11.56
N THR A 48 -4.48 2.23 11.54
CA THR A 48 -3.64 2.50 12.73
C THR A 48 -3.41 3.99 12.98
N SER A 49 -3.67 4.87 12.01
CA SER A 49 -3.27 6.28 12.05
C SER A 49 -4.44 7.26 12.18
N VAL A 50 -5.63 6.97 11.67
CA VAL A 50 -6.83 7.82 11.85
C VAL A 50 -8.07 6.93 11.97
N GLY A 51 -8.91 7.20 12.96
CA GLY A 51 -10.03 6.35 13.42
C GLY A 51 -10.79 5.55 12.36
N HIS A 52 -10.85 4.24 12.60
CA HIS A 52 -11.91 3.29 12.21
C HIS A 52 -12.28 3.20 10.72
N TYR A 53 -11.42 2.58 9.91
CA TYR A 53 -11.87 1.79 8.75
C TYR A 53 -11.80 0.31 9.13
N LEU A 54 -12.94 -0.37 9.12
CA LEU A 54 -13.01 -1.81 9.39
C LEU A 54 -12.51 -2.56 8.15
N ILE A 55 -11.47 -3.38 8.33
CA ILE A 55 -10.73 -4.17 7.33
C ILE A 55 -11.64 -5.08 6.45
N ASN A 56 -12.93 -5.19 6.76
CA ASN A 56 -13.88 -6.11 6.13
C ASN A 56 -15.04 -5.41 5.36
N ASP A 57 -14.93 -4.12 5.06
CA ASP A 57 -15.86 -3.50 4.11
C ASP A 57 -15.29 -3.61 2.70
N ASP A 58 -15.89 -4.45 1.85
CA ASP A 58 -15.51 -4.55 0.43
C ASP A 58 -15.57 -3.18 -0.27
N ASN A 59 -16.37 -2.24 0.26
CA ASN A 59 -16.39 -0.86 -0.22
C ASN A 59 -15.08 -0.12 0.09
N ALA A 60 -14.42 -0.40 1.21
CA ALA A 60 -13.15 0.24 1.55
C ALA A 60 -12.04 -0.14 0.57
N LEU A 61 -11.96 -1.39 0.10
CA LEU A 61 -11.00 -1.80 -0.94
C LEU A 61 -11.24 -1.12 -2.29
N SER A 62 -12.48 -0.70 -2.56
CA SER A 62 -12.86 -0.05 -3.82
C SER A 62 -12.35 1.39 -3.90
N ASP A 63 -12.17 2.05 -2.76
CA ASP A 63 -11.70 3.44 -2.67
C ASP A 63 -10.18 3.58 -2.84
N TYR A 64 -9.43 2.49 -2.67
CA TYR A 64 -7.97 2.47 -2.87
C TYR A 64 -7.67 2.11 -4.32
N CYS A 65 -6.96 2.99 -5.03
CA CYS A 65 -6.63 2.80 -6.44
C CYS A 65 -5.20 2.29 -6.60
N VAL A 66 -4.99 1.21 -7.36
CA VAL A 66 -3.63 0.75 -7.69
C VAL A 66 -3.11 1.56 -8.88
N LEU A 67 -2.04 2.31 -8.66
CA LEU A 67 -1.41 3.14 -9.68
C LEU A 67 -0.41 2.34 -10.53
N ALA A 68 0.37 1.47 -9.89
CA ALA A 68 1.42 0.69 -10.55
C ALA A 68 1.74 -0.60 -9.79
N ILE A 69 2.17 -1.62 -10.55
CA ILE A 69 2.69 -2.88 -10.02
C ILE A 69 4.00 -3.20 -10.74
N PHE A 70 5.06 -3.38 -9.95
CA PHE A 70 6.37 -3.79 -10.44
C PHE A 70 6.66 -5.21 -9.99
N LYS A 71 7.16 -6.04 -10.90
CA LYS A 71 7.65 -7.37 -10.55
C LYS A 71 9.05 -7.28 -9.96
N GLY A 72 9.21 -7.83 -8.76
CA GLY A 72 10.43 -7.79 -7.98
C GLY A 72 10.53 -6.56 -7.08
N HIS A 73 11.23 -6.73 -5.96
CA HIS A 73 11.72 -5.67 -5.09
C HIS A 73 12.92 -6.18 -4.30
N ILE A 74 13.79 -5.26 -3.90
CA ILE A 74 14.92 -5.57 -3.01
C ILE A 74 14.37 -5.57 -1.59
N GLU A 75 14.66 -6.61 -0.80
CA GLU A 75 14.37 -6.57 0.64
C GLU A 75 15.18 -5.44 1.26
N ALA A 76 14.52 -4.60 2.06
CA ALA A 76 15.19 -3.50 2.73
C ALA A 76 16.16 -4.08 3.78
N GLU A 77 17.44 -4.12 3.44
CA GLU A 77 18.50 -4.35 4.41
C GLU A 77 18.74 -3.06 5.20
N PRO A 78 18.88 -3.11 6.53
CA PRO A 78 19.21 -1.93 7.32
C PRO A 78 20.54 -1.34 6.85
N TYR A 79 20.51 -0.10 6.38
CA TYR A 79 21.72 0.61 5.98
C TYR A 79 22.63 0.81 7.21
N GLN A 80 23.71 0.03 7.28
CA GLN A 80 24.76 0.25 8.28
C GLN A 80 25.74 1.28 7.74
N TYR A 81 25.61 2.52 8.23
CA TYR A 81 26.63 3.54 8.00
C TYR A 81 27.87 3.20 8.83
N GLU A 82 28.91 2.66 8.19
CA GLU A 82 30.24 2.56 8.81
C GLU A 82 30.94 3.91 8.71
N ALA A 83 30.93 4.68 9.80
CA ALA A 83 31.79 5.84 9.94
C ALA A 83 33.25 5.36 9.95
N ARG A 84 34.03 5.76 8.94
CA ARG A 84 35.49 5.55 8.89
C ARG A 84 36.24 6.58 9.72
#